data_AF-A0A1E5R547-F1
#
_entry.id   AF-A0A1E5R547-F1
#
_cell.length_a   1.000
_cell.length_b   1.000
_cell.length_c   1.000
_cell.angle_alpha   90.00
_cell.angle_beta   90.00
_cell.angle_gamma   90.00
#
_symmetry.space_group_name_H-M   'P 1'
#
loop_
_entity.id
_entity.type
_entity.pdbx_description
1 polymer ?
#
loop_
_entity_poly.entity_id
_entity_poly.type
_entity_poly.pdbx_seq_one_letter_code
_entity_poly.pdbx_strand_id
1 'polypeptide(L)'
;MFRVRPAQIQLLCCGSRRAPTIPHFIAQRTVKTSTVDWKPIKSSRSPNEEQNNNNGSKRGNFAKYIFLSLMIAMPIVSFKLGMWQYRRLSWKNKLVATCEDRLISEPLNNQTGVFKMLFKNTNLDKIAECDLEKFREFTDDVNQVVDEQFQYKRINLTGQFDHEHELFVGPRMRDGQKGYLLFTPFVLQSGKGPNDLDARKFDGKKVLIERGWISADKVLPMERALTHLSLPQGIVQLECVIKVSRNLSATQWERDNKDGRLWQVIDFPEMCKEVGVAMPILFQQMYDLKDHKYEVIYEDDKSSKEKYQKGSSSSSWFSKLLGRQLEPPATEPAPVDASQKFTIKDTVIHATDNSGTEEEEPEYTKYQFVTAGVPLGKNPKIEYKNDHLQYMVTWFGLSFLSSIFLIVALRKFSKPNVISQEQLKRDKLRHASRNM
;
A
#
# COMPACT_ATOMS: atom_id res chain seq x y z
N MET A 1 -8.94 -81.54 8.56
CA MET A 1 -8.82 -82.76 9.40
C MET A 1 -9.28 -82.41 10.80
N PHE A 2 -10.54 -82.66 11.17
CA PHE A 2 -11.05 -83.90 11.77
C PHE A 2 -10.43 -84.26 13.12
N ARG A 3 -11.24 -84.11 14.19
CA ARG A 3 -11.34 -84.94 15.42
C ARG A 3 -12.40 -84.26 16.28
N VAL A 4 -13.66 -84.67 16.46
CA VAL A 4 -14.40 -85.95 16.44
C VAL A 4 -13.94 -86.97 17.49
N ARG A 5 -14.78 -87.04 18.54
CA ARG A 5 -15.15 -88.18 19.44
C ARG A 5 -14.14 -88.62 20.51
N PRO A 6 -14.53 -89.47 21.49
CA PRO A 6 -15.87 -89.92 21.98
C PRO A 6 -15.99 -89.84 23.54
N ALA A 7 -17.18 -89.79 24.17
CA ALA A 7 -18.06 -90.90 24.63
C ALA A 7 -17.40 -92.08 25.40
N GLN A 8 -17.73 -92.20 26.70
CA GLN A 8 -17.78 -93.42 27.54
C GLN A 8 -18.90 -93.17 28.57
N ILE A 9 -20.05 -93.87 28.62
CA ILE A 9 -20.40 -95.30 28.72
C ILE A 9 -20.24 -95.87 30.14
N GLN A 10 -21.40 -96.29 30.70
CA GLN A 10 -21.64 -97.35 31.72
C GLN A 10 -21.28 -97.02 33.19
N LEU A 11 -21.97 -97.51 34.23
CA LEU A 11 -22.87 -98.66 34.38
C LEU A 11 -23.82 -98.46 35.57
N LEU A 12 -24.98 -99.09 35.42
CA LEU A 12 -25.99 -99.54 36.38
C LEU A 12 -25.61 -99.67 37.86
N CYS A 13 -26.53 -99.28 38.75
CA CYS A 13 -26.86 -100.09 39.92
C CYS A 13 -28.36 -100.07 40.21
N CYS A 14 -28.90 -101.29 40.30
CA CYS A 14 -30.27 -101.66 40.63
C CYS A 14 -30.49 -101.59 42.14
N GLY A 15 -31.66 -101.18 42.61
CA GLY A 15 -32.02 -101.44 44.00
C GLY A 15 -33.28 -100.76 44.53
N SER A 16 -34.28 -101.59 44.84
CA SER A 16 -35.36 -101.40 45.81
C SER A 16 -36.67 -100.75 45.35
N ARG A 17 -37.67 -101.63 45.23
CA ARG A 17 -39.10 -101.35 45.04
C ARG A 17 -39.70 -100.84 46.35
N ARG A 18 -40.55 -99.80 46.29
CA ARG A 18 -41.67 -99.57 47.23
C ARG A 18 -42.88 -99.00 46.49
N ALA A 19 -44.04 -99.29 47.07
CA ALA A 19 -45.40 -99.37 46.52
C ALA A 19 -45.99 -98.10 45.86
N PRO A 20 -47.05 -98.25 45.03
CA PRO A 20 -47.76 -97.13 44.41
C PRO A 20 -48.79 -96.54 45.40
N THR A 21 -48.72 -95.24 45.64
CA THR A 21 -49.79 -94.47 46.29
C THR A 21 -50.42 -93.51 45.29
N ILE A 22 -51.74 -93.59 45.22
CA ILE A 22 -52.66 -92.90 44.33
C ILE A 22 -52.59 -91.38 44.57
N PRO A 23 -52.61 -90.54 43.51
CA PRO A 23 -52.42 -89.10 43.63
C PRO A 23 -53.65 -88.40 44.23
N HIS A 24 -53.47 -87.70 45.34
CA HIS A 24 -54.39 -86.62 45.69
C HIS A 24 -54.13 -85.44 44.75
N PHE A 25 -54.98 -85.31 43.73
CA PHE A 25 -55.11 -84.07 42.96
C PHE A 25 -55.65 -82.98 43.88
N ILE A 26 -54.75 -82.29 44.59
CA ILE A 26 -55.05 -80.98 45.15
C ILE A 26 -55.07 -80.03 43.96
N ALA A 27 -56.27 -79.58 43.59
CA ALA A 27 -56.46 -78.50 42.63
C ALA A 27 -55.83 -77.22 43.21
N GLN A 28 -54.54 -77.03 42.97
CA GLN A 28 -53.90 -75.75 43.17
C GLN A 28 -54.50 -74.80 42.14
N ARG A 29 -55.37 -73.89 42.60
CA ARG A 29 -55.68 -72.68 41.85
C ARG A 29 -54.36 -71.96 41.62
N THR A 30 -53.74 -72.17 40.47
CA THR A 30 -52.64 -71.33 40.01
C THR A 30 -53.24 -69.97 39.70
N VAL A 31 -53.14 -69.05 40.65
CA VAL A 31 -53.30 -67.63 40.33
C VAL A 31 -52.20 -67.32 39.32
N LYS A 32 -52.56 -67.26 38.04
CA LYS A 32 -51.69 -66.70 37.00
C LYS A 32 -51.62 -65.21 37.26
N THR A 33 -50.79 -64.79 38.20
CA THR A 33 -50.25 -63.44 38.10
C THR A 33 -49.44 -63.43 36.80
N SER A 34 -49.57 -62.38 35.98
CA SER A 34 -48.48 -62.13 35.04
C SER A 34 -47.23 -62.05 35.90
N THR A 35 -46.26 -62.92 35.66
CA THR A 35 -44.88 -62.68 36.10
C THR A 35 -44.41 -61.46 35.30
N VAL A 36 -44.95 -60.29 35.64
CA VAL A 36 -44.28 -59.03 35.44
C VAL A 36 -43.10 -59.17 36.35
N ASP A 37 -42.03 -59.72 35.76
CA ASP A 37 -40.69 -59.61 36.26
C ASP A 37 -40.45 -58.10 36.30
N TRP A 38 -40.83 -57.50 37.43
CA TRP A 38 -40.58 -56.11 37.67
C TRP A 38 -39.06 -56.07 37.79
N LYS A 39 -38.40 -55.84 36.65
CA LYS A 39 -37.05 -55.32 36.69
C LYS A 39 -37.23 -54.05 37.51
N PRO A 40 -36.69 -53.95 38.75
CA PRO A 40 -36.68 -52.66 39.42
C PRO A 40 -36.17 -51.70 38.37
N ILE A 41 -36.95 -50.67 38.06
CA ILE A 41 -36.39 -49.50 37.41
C ILE A 41 -35.38 -49.04 38.44
N LYS A 42 -34.13 -49.47 38.26
CA LYS A 42 -33.00 -48.94 38.99
C LYS A 42 -33.03 -47.48 38.61
N SER A 43 -33.64 -46.64 39.44
CA SER A 43 -33.32 -45.24 39.40
C SER A 43 -31.81 -45.23 39.56
N SER A 44 -31.08 -44.77 38.56
CA SER A 44 -29.62 -44.65 38.60
C SER A 44 -29.17 -43.57 39.61
N ARG A 45 -30.02 -43.27 40.59
CA ARG A 45 -29.88 -42.31 41.66
C ARG A 45 -30.61 -42.89 42.86
N SER A 46 -29.84 -43.29 43.86
CA SER A 46 -30.33 -43.54 45.21
C SER A 46 -30.57 -42.20 45.92
N PRO A 47 -31.51 -42.08 46.89
CA PRO A 47 -31.70 -40.85 47.68
C PRO A 47 -30.43 -40.42 48.43
N ASN A 48 -29.51 -41.35 48.70
CA ASN A 48 -28.22 -41.08 49.34
C ASN A 48 -27.09 -40.70 48.37
N GLU A 49 -27.27 -40.82 47.04
CA GLU A 49 -26.31 -40.32 46.05
C GLU A 49 -26.38 -38.81 45.86
N GLU A 50 -27.42 -38.17 46.39
CA GLU A 50 -27.62 -36.72 46.30
C GLU A 50 -26.68 -35.94 47.25
N GLN A 51 -26.15 -36.58 48.31
CA GLN A 51 -25.25 -35.92 49.26
C GLN A 51 -23.78 -35.88 48.82
N ASN A 52 -23.30 -36.84 48.00
CA ASN A 52 -21.88 -36.90 47.58
C ASN A 52 -21.58 -36.17 46.26
N ASN A 53 -22.60 -35.68 45.54
CA ASN A 53 -22.43 -34.94 44.28
C ASN A 53 -22.42 -33.41 44.43
N ASN A 54 -22.19 -32.88 45.64
CA ASN A 54 -22.06 -31.44 45.88
C ASN A 54 -20.80 -30.82 45.24
N ASN A 55 -19.82 -31.63 44.82
CA ASN A 55 -18.65 -31.18 44.08
C ASN A 55 -18.85 -31.19 42.54
N GLY A 56 -19.83 -31.94 42.02
CA GLY A 56 -20.18 -31.98 40.60
C GLY A 56 -21.08 -30.82 40.16
N SER A 57 -21.94 -30.32 41.05
CA SER A 57 -22.82 -29.16 40.79
C SER A 57 -22.05 -27.84 40.65
N LYS A 58 -20.97 -27.66 41.42
CA LYS A 58 -20.09 -26.48 41.35
C LYS A 58 -19.43 -26.34 39.98
N ARG A 59 -18.95 -27.46 39.41
CA ARG A 59 -18.31 -27.50 38.08
C ARG A 59 -19.30 -27.19 36.95
N GLY A 60 -20.53 -27.71 37.03
CA GLY A 60 -21.60 -27.43 36.07
C GLY A 60 -22.14 -25.99 36.14
N ASN A 61 -22.26 -25.42 37.34
CA ASN A 61 -22.69 -24.03 37.50
C ASN A 61 -21.59 -23.05 37.06
N PHE A 62 -20.33 -23.31 37.39
CA PHE A 62 -19.19 -22.53 36.89
C PHE A 62 -19.12 -22.50 35.37
N ALA A 63 -19.28 -23.65 34.70
CA ALA A 63 -19.31 -23.73 33.23
C ALA A 63 -20.47 -22.92 32.62
N LYS A 64 -21.66 -22.91 33.25
CA LYS A 64 -22.80 -22.08 32.81
C LYS A 64 -22.51 -20.58 32.93
N TYR A 65 -21.87 -20.15 34.02
CA TYR A 65 -21.49 -18.74 34.19
C TYR A 65 -20.41 -18.32 33.20
N ILE A 66 -19.42 -19.17 32.92
CA ILE A 66 -18.43 -18.91 31.87
C ILE A 66 -19.12 -18.79 30.51
N PHE A 67 -20.01 -19.73 30.17
CA PHE A 67 -20.73 -19.72 28.90
C PHE A 67 -21.59 -18.45 28.74
N LEU A 68 -22.33 -18.07 29.77
CA LEU A 68 -23.15 -16.86 29.76
C LEU A 68 -22.29 -15.59 29.67
N SER A 69 -21.17 -15.55 30.39
CA SER A 69 -20.20 -14.45 30.32
C SER A 69 -19.63 -14.30 28.91
N LEU A 70 -19.23 -15.40 28.26
CA LEU A 70 -18.72 -15.40 26.89
C LEU A 70 -19.79 -14.95 25.88
N MET A 71 -21.03 -15.40 26.07
CA MET A 71 -22.19 -14.97 25.28
C MET A 71 -22.47 -13.47 25.38
N ILE A 72 -22.27 -12.87 26.55
CA ILE A 72 -22.41 -11.41 26.76
C ILE A 72 -21.19 -10.66 26.22
N ALA A 73 -19.99 -11.21 26.37
CA ALA A 73 -18.75 -10.59 25.92
C ALA A 73 -18.69 -10.45 24.38
N MET A 74 -19.13 -11.46 23.63
CA MET A 74 -19.08 -11.47 22.17
C MET A 74 -19.76 -10.25 21.49
N PRO A 75 -21.02 -9.91 21.77
CA PRO A 75 -21.66 -8.73 21.19
C PRO A 75 -20.97 -7.44 21.62
N ILE A 76 -20.50 -7.33 22.87
CA ILE A 76 -19.82 -6.13 23.37
C ILE A 76 -18.49 -5.90 22.65
N VAL A 77 -17.67 -6.95 22.52
CA VAL A 77 -16.36 -6.87 21.84
C VAL A 77 -16.56 -6.58 20.35
N SER A 78 -17.50 -7.27 19.70
CA SER A 78 -17.81 -7.04 18.29
C SER A 78 -18.31 -5.63 18.02
N PHE A 79 -19.16 -5.08 18.90
CA PHE A 79 -19.61 -3.70 18.82
C PHE A 79 -18.47 -2.70 19.00
N LYS A 80 -17.58 -2.91 19.99
CA LYS A 80 -16.40 -2.07 20.19
C LYS A 80 -15.46 -2.09 18.98
N LEU A 81 -15.25 -3.26 18.39
CA LEU A 81 -14.49 -3.40 17.14
C LEU A 81 -15.18 -2.68 15.98
N GLY A 82 -16.49 -2.81 15.83
CA GLY A 82 -17.28 -2.06 14.84
C GLY A 82 -17.14 -0.54 15.00
N MET A 83 -17.22 -0.03 16.23
CA MET A 83 -17.02 1.40 16.54
C MET A 83 -15.59 1.86 16.25
N TRP A 84 -14.59 1.02 16.54
CA TRP A 84 -13.19 1.32 16.18
C TRP A 84 -13.01 1.38 14.65
N GLN A 85 -13.59 0.43 13.91
CA GLN A 85 -13.55 0.42 12.44
C GLN A 85 -14.23 1.67 11.86
N TYR A 86 -15.36 2.12 12.43
CA TYR A 86 -16.02 3.36 12.03
C TYR A 86 -15.11 4.58 12.22
N ARG A 87 -14.46 4.71 13.40
CA ARG A 87 -13.49 5.80 13.66
C ARG A 87 -12.28 5.73 12.74
N ARG A 88 -11.81 4.52 12.44
CA ARG A 88 -10.69 4.30 11.53
C ARG A 88 -11.05 4.68 10.09
N LEU A 89 -12.26 4.33 9.66
CA LEU A 89 -12.80 4.70 8.35
C LEU A 89 -12.97 6.21 8.23
N SER A 90 -13.53 6.90 9.23
CA SER A 90 -13.70 8.35 9.17
C SER A 90 -12.36 9.09 9.13
N TRP A 91 -11.38 8.64 9.91
CA TRP A 91 -10.00 9.15 9.83
C TRP A 91 -9.39 8.93 8.44
N LYS A 92 -9.52 7.72 7.87
CA LYS A 92 -9.00 7.41 6.53
C LYS A 92 -9.68 8.24 5.45
N ASN A 93 -11.00 8.39 5.48
CA ASN A 93 -11.73 9.20 4.51
C ASN A 93 -11.30 10.66 4.59
N LYS A 94 -11.07 11.20 5.79
CA LYS A 94 -10.52 12.55 5.96
C LYS A 94 -9.11 12.68 5.38
N LEU A 95 -8.26 11.66 5.56
CA LEU A 95 -6.92 11.63 4.99
C LEU A 95 -6.97 11.64 3.46
N VAL A 96 -7.80 10.78 2.86
CA VAL A 96 -8.00 10.72 1.40
C VAL A 96 -8.48 12.06 0.87
N ALA A 97 -9.51 12.66 1.48
CA ALA A 97 -10.01 13.97 1.08
C ALA A 97 -8.92 15.06 1.17
N THR A 98 -8.13 15.05 2.24
CA THR A 98 -7.01 15.99 2.39
C THR A 98 -5.96 15.81 1.29
N CYS A 99 -5.67 14.57 0.89
CA CYS A 99 -4.77 14.29 -0.23
C CYS A 99 -5.37 14.69 -1.59
N GLU A 100 -6.67 14.49 -1.79
CA GLU A 100 -7.40 14.93 -2.99
C GLU A 100 -7.35 16.45 -3.13
N ASP A 101 -7.64 17.17 -2.04
CA ASP A 101 -7.56 18.64 -1.98
C ASP A 101 -6.15 19.13 -2.32
N ARG A 102 -5.10 18.49 -1.77
CA ARG A 102 -3.69 18.82 -2.07
C ARG A 102 -3.33 18.55 -3.53
N LEU A 103 -3.88 17.49 -4.11
CA LEU A 103 -3.61 17.14 -5.50
C LEU A 103 -4.27 18.12 -6.46
N ILE A 104 -5.51 18.55 -6.16
CA ILE A 104 -6.26 19.50 -6.98
C ILE A 104 -5.71 20.92 -6.82
N SER A 105 -5.17 21.27 -5.65
CA SER A 105 -4.57 22.59 -5.40
C SER A 105 -3.50 22.96 -6.43
N GLU A 106 -3.29 24.27 -6.61
CA GLU A 106 -2.28 24.79 -7.54
C GLU A 106 -0.89 24.23 -7.23
N PRO A 107 -0.08 23.97 -8.27
CA PRO A 107 1.27 23.45 -8.10
C PRO A 107 2.14 24.45 -7.33
N LEU A 108 2.98 23.92 -6.46
CA LEU A 108 3.95 24.71 -5.72
C LEU A 108 5.04 25.22 -6.66
N ASN A 109 5.05 26.52 -6.93
CA ASN A 109 6.10 27.17 -7.73
C ASN A 109 7.35 27.54 -6.91
N ASN A 110 7.25 27.56 -5.58
CA ASN A 110 8.35 27.94 -4.69
C ASN A 110 9.09 26.72 -4.15
N GLN A 111 9.88 26.06 -5.01
CA GLN A 111 10.71 24.90 -4.63
C GLN A 111 11.60 25.17 -3.41
N THR A 112 12.23 26.35 -3.35
CA THR A 112 13.11 26.78 -2.24
C THR A 112 12.38 26.83 -0.90
N GLY A 113 11.15 27.35 -0.88
CA GLY A 113 10.34 27.45 0.34
C GLY A 113 9.95 26.07 0.90
N VAL A 114 9.60 25.14 0.03
CA VAL A 114 9.27 23.75 0.39
C VAL A 114 10.49 23.07 0.99
N PHE A 115 11.64 23.14 0.33
CA PHE A 115 12.87 22.52 0.83
C PHE A 115 13.36 23.16 2.13
N LYS A 116 13.16 24.46 2.31
CA LYS A 116 13.43 25.13 3.58
C LYS A 116 12.57 24.59 4.73
N MET A 117 11.29 24.29 4.47
CA MET A 117 10.42 23.68 5.48
C MET A 117 10.84 22.25 5.81
N LEU A 118 11.17 21.46 4.77
CA LEU A 118 11.56 20.06 4.92
C LEU A 118 12.93 19.89 5.61
N PHE A 119 13.89 20.78 5.33
CA PHE A 119 15.28 20.68 5.81
C PHE A 119 15.67 21.76 6.81
N LYS A 120 14.68 22.36 7.51
CA LYS A 120 14.87 23.56 8.35
C LYS A 120 16.01 23.43 9.37
N ASN A 121 16.17 22.25 9.96
CA ASN A 121 17.14 21.98 11.03
C ASN A 121 18.31 21.10 10.58
N THR A 122 18.47 20.89 9.27
CA THR A 122 19.41 19.91 8.73
C THR A 122 20.56 20.60 8.00
N ASN A 123 21.78 20.12 8.27
CA ASN A 123 22.93 20.42 7.45
C ASN A 123 22.98 19.43 6.28
N LEU A 124 22.67 19.90 5.08
CA LEU A 124 22.61 19.09 3.86
C LEU A 124 23.96 18.48 3.50
N ASP A 125 25.06 19.12 3.87
CA ASP A 125 26.40 18.64 3.50
C ASP A 125 26.81 17.46 4.41
N LYS A 126 26.30 17.42 5.64
CA LYS A 126 26.47 16.25 6.53
C LYS A 126 25.75 15.01 6.00
N ILE A 127 24.70 15.17 5.21
CA ILE A 127 23.96 14.06 4.61
C ILE A 127 24.89 13.21 3.74
N ALA A 128 25.81 13.86 3.01
CA ALA A 128 26.73 13.18 2.10
C ALA A 128 27.74 12.27 2.81
N GLU A 129 28.09 12.60 4.05
CA GLU A 129 29.06 11.86 4.86
C GLU A 129 28.40 10.78 5.73
N CYS A 130 27.07 10.65 5.70
CA CYS A 130 26.35 9.74 6.57
C CYS A 130 26.43 8.28 6.10
N ASP A 131 26.48 7.39 7.09
CA ASP A 131 26.24 5.96 6.86
C ASP A 131 24.81 5.72 6.37
N LEU A 132 24.57 4.60 5.66
CA LEU A 132 23.29 4.29 5.03
C LEU A 132 22.16 4.23 6.08
N GLU A 133 22.38 3.62 7.23
CA GLU A 133 21.36 3.51 8.28
C GLU A 133 20.97 4.86 8.88
N LYS A 134 21.95 5.75 9.11
CA LYS A 134 21.66 7.13 9.54
C LYS A 134 20.90 7.90 8.48
N PHE A 135 21.20 7.63 7.20
CA PHE A 135 20.48 8.23 6.09
C PHE A 135 19.04 7.71 5.97
N ARG A 136 18.78 6.44 6.33
CA ARG A 136 17.41 5.88 6.44
C ARG A 136 16.59 6.56 7.52
N GLU A 137 17.16 6.71 8.73
CA GLU A 137 16.52 7.42 9.84
C GLU A 137 16.20 8.87 9.45
N PHE A 138 17.17 9.55 8.83
CA PHE A 138 16.96 10.89 8.30
C PHE A 138 15.87 10.95 7.22
N THR A 139 15.79 9.94 6.36
CA THR A 139 14.73 9.83 5.35
C THR A 139 13.35 9.67 6.00
N ASP A 140 13.26 8.92 7.10
CA ASP A 140 12.01 8.76 7.86
C ASP A 140 11.55 10.08 8.52
N ASP A 141 12.47 10.87 9.07
CA ASP A 141 12.16 12.21 9.60
C ASP A 141 11.58 13.13 8.51
N VAL A 142 12.20 13.14 7.33
CA VAL A 142 11.72 13.92 6.18
C VAL A 142 10.35 13.41 5.72
N ASN A 143 10.19 12.08 5.63
CA ASN A 143 8.94 11.44 5.23
C ASN A 143 7.79 11.79 6.19
N GLN A 144 8.04 11.96 7.49
CA GLN A 144 7.02 12.39 8.44
C GLN A 144 6.46 13.77 8.07
N VAL A 145 7.33 14.74 7.80
CA VAL A 145 6.90 16.09 7.40
C VAL A 145 6.19 16.05 6.04
N VAL A 146 6.67 15.22 5.11
CA VAL A 146 6.02 15.02 3.81
C VAL A 146 4.62 14.43 3.98
N ASP A 147 4.44 13.36 4.75
CA ASP A 147 3.15 12.71 4.99
C ASP A 147 2.14 13.71 5.57
N GLU A 148 2.57 14.49 6.57
CA GLU A 148 1.72 15.45 7.25
C GLU A 148 1.30 16.64 6.38
N GLN A 149 2.18 17.17 5.51
CA GLN A 149 1.95 18.47 4.85
C GLN A 149 1.97 18.44 3.31
N PHE A 150 2.78 17.59 2.69
CA PHE A 150 3.13 17.68 1.27
C PHE A 150 2.76 16.47 0.43
N GLN A 151 2.37 15.34 1.03
CA GLN A 151 2.02 14.13 0.31
C GLN A 151 0.87 14.40 -0.66
N TYR A 152 1.03 13.94 -1.90
CA TYR A 152 0.13 14.17 -3.04
C TYR A 152 0.04 15.61 -3.54
N LYS A 153 0.86 16.52 -3.01
CA LYS A 153 0.90 17.89 -3.49
C LYS A 153 1.74 18.00 -4.76
N ARG A 154 1.28 18.83 -5.70
CA ARG A 154 1.98 19.12 -6.96
C ARG A 154 3.04 20.19 -6.73
N ILE A 155 4.17 20.07 -7.42
CA ILE A 155 5.30 20.98 -7.34
C ILE A 155 5.95 21.10 -8.71
N ASN A 156 6.33 22.33 -9.06
CA ASN A 156 7.11 22.62 -10.25
C ASN A 156 8.58 22.68 -9.87
N LEU A 157 9.37 21.80 -10.47
CA LEU A 157 10.82 21.72 -10.28
C LEU A 157 11.53 22.23 -11.53
N THR A 158 12.59 23.02 -11.32
CA THR A 158 13.44 23.52 -12.40
C THR A 158 14.86 23.01 -12.20
N GLY A 159 15.49 22.53 -13.27
CA GLY A 159 16.81 21.92 -13.19
C GLY A 159 17.15 21.09 -14.42
N GLN A 160 18.19 20.26 -14.32
CA GLN A 160 18.69 19.44 -15.42
C GLN A 160 18.70 17.95 -15.02
N PHE A 161 18.37 17.07 -15.96
CA PHE A 161 18.50 15.63 -15.75
C PHE A 161 19.94 15.14 -15.91
N ASP A 162 20.35 14.28 -14.99
CA ASP A 162 21.60 13.53 -15.04
C ASP A 162 21.30 12.13 -15.59
N HIS A 163 21.27 12.02 -16.92
CA HIS A 163 20.96 10.76 -17.62
C HIS A 163 22.07 9.70 -17.50
N GLU A 164 23.27 10.09 -17.07
CA GLU A 164 24.37 9.15 -16.87
C GLU A 164 24.15 8.25 -15.65
N HIS A 165 23.36 8.71 -14.67
CA HIS A 165 23.11 8.03 -13.40
C HIS A 165 21.67 7.53 -13.26
N GLU A 166 21.03 7.15 -14.38
CA GLU A 166 19.69 6.53 -14.38
C GLU A 166 19.66 5.18 -13.63
N LEU A 167 18.62 5.00 -12.82
CA LEU A 167 18.38 3.79 -12.03
C LEU A 167 17.07 3.13 -12.46
N PHE A 168 17.03 1.80 -12.39
CA PHE A 168 15.89 1.01 -12.84
C PHE A 168 15.33 0.15 -11.72
N VAL A 169 13.99 0.08 -11.59
CA VAL A 169 13.31 -0.81 -10.65
C VAL A 169 12.38 -1.76 -11.38
N GLY A 170 12.58 -3.07 -11.27
CA GLY A 170 11.72 -4.04 -11.93
C GLY A 170 12.12 -5.51 -11.76
N PRO A 171 11.51 -6.41 -12.55
CA PRO A 171 10.61 -6.14 -13.67
C PRO A 171 9.25 -5.54 -13.25
N ARG A 172 8.63 -4.76 -14.14
CA ARG A 172 7.28 -4.19 -13.99
C ARG A 172 6.51 -4.37 -15.29
N MET A 173 5.30 -4.89 -15.19
CA MET A 173 4.41 -5.09 -16.34
C MET A 173 3.52 -3.86 -16.53
N ARG A 174 3.34 -3.41 -17.77
CA ARG A 174 2.36 -2.39 -18.14
C ARG A 174 1.76 -2.77 -19.49
N ASP A 175 0.44 -2.89 -19.54
CA ASP A 175 -0.32 -3.28 -20.75
C ASP A 175 0.21 -4.55 -21.46
N GLY A 176 0.61 -5.56 -20.68
CA GLY A 176 1.16 -6.82 -21.21
C GLY A 176 2.62 -6.77 -21.66
N GLN A 177 3.27 -5.60 -21.62
CA GLN A 177 4.70 -5.45 -21.94
C GLN A 177 5.56 -5.43 -20.67
N LYS A 178 6.74 -6.05 -20.76
CA LYS A 178 7.75 -6.03 -19.71
C LYS A 178 8.54 -4.72 -19.77
N GLY A 179 8.77 -4.12 -18.62
CA GLY A 179 9.60 -2.94 -18.50
C GLY A 179 10.11 -2.72 -17.08
N TYR A 180 10.53 -1.49 -16.82
CA TYR A 180 11.12 -1.06 -15.56
C TYR A 180 10.57 0.31 -15.17
N LEU A 181 10.58 0.64 -13.88
CA LEU A 181 10.42 2.01 -13.43
C LEU A 181 11.77 2.71 -13.53
N LEU A 182 11.80 3.85 -14.20
CA LEU A 182 12.96 4.69 -14.37
C LEU A 182 12.99 5.77 -13.29
N PHE A 183 14.11 5.83 -12.60
CA PHE A 183 14.46 6.91 -11.68
C PHE A 183 15.66 7.66 -12.26
N THR A 184 15.53 8.96 -12.44
CA THR A 184 16.60 9.79 -12.99
C THR A 184 16.95 10.88 -11.99
N PRO A 185 18.23 11.04 -11.62
CA PRO A 185 18.64 12.16 -10.79
C PRO A 185 18.43 13.47 -11.53
N PHE A 186 17.99 14.47 -10.79
CA PHE A 186 17.67 15.79 -11.28
C PHE A 186 18.42 16.83 -10.46
N VAL A 187 19.34 17.53 -11.11
CA VAL A 187 20.14 18.59 -10.52
C VAL A 187 19.29 19.84 -10.50
N LEU A 188 18.91 20.29 -9.31
CA LEU A 188 18.06 21.47 -9.15
C LEU A 188 18.81 22.72 -9.58
N GLN A 189 18.08 23.62 -10.24
CA GLN A 189 18.54 24.96 -10.54
C GLN A 189 17.54 25.98 -10.01
N SER A 190 18.00 26.84 -9.11
CA SER A 190 17.14 27.88 -8.56
C SER A 190 17.05 29.04 -9.55
N GLY A 191 15.92 29.15 -10.26
CA GLY A 191 15.63 30.25 -11.20
C GLY A 191 15.50 31.66 -10.57
N LYS A 192 15.95 31.85 -9.33
CA LYS A 192 16.04 33.14 -8.65
C LYS A 192 17.49 33.60 -8.64
N GLY A 193 17.70 34.87 -9.02
CA GLY A 193 19.03 35.45 -9.19
C GLY A 193 19.95 35.34 -7.96
N PRO A 194 21.25 35.62 -8.12
CA PRO A 194 22.34 35.28 -7.19
C PRO A 194 22.26 35.89 -5.76
N ASN A 195 21.25 36.71 -5.47
CA ASN A 195 21.07 37.42 -4.21
C ASN A 195 20.16 36.69 -3.20
N ASP A 196 19.45 35.64 -3.61
CA ASP A 196 18.62 34.84 -2.70
C ASP A 196 19.48 33.74 -2.05
N LEU A 197 19.90 33.96 -0.79
CA LEU A 197 20.72 33.00 -0.05
C LEU A 197 20.02 31.64 0.14
N ASP A 198 18.70 31.63 0.29
CA ASP A 198 17.94 30.40 0.48
C ASP A 198 17.93 29.58 -0.83
N ALA A 199 17.81 30.25 -1.97
CA ALA A 199 17.90 29.65 -3.31
C ALA A 199 19.25 28.96 -3.53
N ARG A 200 20.35 29.62 -3.18
CA ARG A 200 21.71 29.10 -3.36
C ARG A 200 22.03 27.86 -2.53
N LYS A 201 21.31 27.63 -1.42
CA LYS A 201 21.51 26.45 -0.56
C LYS A 201 21.12 25.13 -1.26
N PHE A 202 20.08 25.18 -2.10
CA PHE A 202 19.52 24.01 -2.78
C PHE A 202 19.94 23.92 -4.25
N ASP A 203 20.50 25.00 -4.79
CA ASP A 203 21.04 25.04 -6.15
C ASP A 203 22.17 24.01 -6.32
N GLY A 204 22.13 23.26 -7.42
CA GLY A 204 23.06 22.17 -7.71
C GLY A 204 22.85 20.90 -6.86
N LYS A 205 21.91 20.88 -5.91
CA LYS A 205 21.58 19.65 -5.15
C LYS A 205 20.76 18.70 -6.02
N LYS A 206 21.04 17.40 -5.90
CA LYS A 206 20.32 16.35 -6.64
C LYS A 206 19.03 15.96 -5.91
N VAL A 207 17.96 15.75 -6.67
CA VAL A 207 16.74 15.04 -6.24
C VAL A 207 16.52 13.85 -7.15
N LEU A 208 15.84 12.81 -6.66
CA LEU A 208 15.57 11.63 -7.46
C LEU A 208 14.12 11.67 -7.96
N ILE A 209 13.93 11.65 -9.29
CA ILE A 209 12.61 11.73 -9.92
C ILE A 209 12.24 10.36 -10.48
N GLU A 210 11.09 9.82 -10.07
CA GLU A 210 10.44 8.68 -10.73
C GLU A 210 9.81 9.18 -12.04
N ARG A 211 10.55 9.07 -13.16
CA ARG A 211 10.10 9.45 -14.51
C ARG A 211 8.93 8.60 -14.99
N GLY A 212 8.84 7.36 -14.49
CA GLY A 212 7.75 6.44 -14.77
C GLY A 212 8.21 5.13 -15.42
N TRP A 213 7.35 4.49 -16.20
CA TRP A 213 7.61 3.18 -16.79
C TRP A 213 8.28 3.29 -18.15
N ILE A 214 9.33 2.49 -18.38
CA ILE A 214 10.03 2.36 -19.66
C ILE A 214 10.05 0.89 -20.11
N SER A 215 9.90 0.65 -21.42
CA SER A 215 9.97 -0.70 -21.99
C SER A 215 11.36 -1.31 -21.82
N ALA A 216 11.43 -2.65 -21.67
CA ALA A 216 12.68 -3.37 -21.55
C ALA A 216 13.62 -3.16 -22.75
N ASP A 217 13.06 -2.97 -23.95
CA ASP A 217 13.81 -2.77 -25.20
C ASP A 217 14.26 -1.32 -25.43
N LYS A 218 14.01 -0.43 -24.45
CA LYS A 218 14.33 1.01 -24.51
C LYS A 218 15.09 1.50 -23.29
N VAL A 219 15.65 0.57 -22.53
CA VAL A 219 16.45 0.87 -21.33
C VAL A 219 17.69 1.67 -21.71
N LEU A 220 18.34 1.35 -22.83
CA LEU A 220 19.53 2.07 -23.28
C LEU A 220 19.16 3.43 -23.89
N PRO A 221 19.82 4.53 -23.47
CA PRO A 221 19.56 5.86 -24.03
C PRO A 221 19.65 5.94 -25.56
N MET A 222 20.57 5.21 -26.17
CA MET A 222 20.78 5.20 -27.63
C MET A 222 19.62 4.60 -28.43
N GLU A 223 18.77 3.77 -27.80
CA GLU A 223 17.63 3.13 -28.45
C GLU A 223 16.36 3.98 -28.37
N ARG A 224 16.40 5.08 -27.63
CA ARG A 224 15.27 6.00 -27.41
C ARG A 224 15.19 7.00 -28.57
N ALA A 225 13.99 7.12 -29.13
CA ALA A 225 13.61 8.19 -30.05
C ALA A 225 12.95 9.34 -29.29
N LEU A 226 12.55 10.40 -30.01
CA LEU A 226 11.97 11.63 -29.42
C LEU A 226 12.83 12.15 -28.27
N THR A 227 14.11 12.40 -28.54
CA THR A 227 15.12 12.75 -27.52
C THR A 227 14.74 13.96 -26.68
N HIS A 228 14.01 14.93 -27.25
CA HIS A 228 13.48 16.07 -26.50
C HIS A 228 12.51 15.67 -25.38
N LEU A 229 11.82 14.51 -25.47
CA LEU A 229 10.93 14.00 -24.42
C LEU A 229 11.56 12.87 -23.60
N SER A 230 12.27 11.96 -24.26
CA SER A 230 12.88 10.79 -23.61
C SER A 230 14.14 11.15 -22.82
N LEU A 231 14.99 12.02 -23.38
CA LEU A 231 16.29 12.45 -22.86
C LEU A 231 16.47 13.97 -22.99
N PRO A 232 15.57 14.77 -22.37
CA PRO A 232 15.65 16.22 -22.48
C PRO A 232 16.99 16.76 -21.97
N GLN A 233 17.68 17.52 -22.81
CA GLN A 233 18.95 18.15 -22.47
C GLN A 233 18.73 19.60 -22.04
N GLY A 234 19.57 20.08 -21.12
CA GLY A 234 19.49 21.45 -20.61
C GLY A 234 18.52 21.60 -19.43
N ILE A 235 18.10 22.85 -19.21
CA ILE A 235 17.26 23.22 -18.08
C ILE A 235 15.81 22.96 -18.44
N VAL A 236 15.13 22.16 -17.64
CA VAL A 236 13.75 21.76 -17.83
C VAL A 236 12.90 22.13 -16.62
N GLN A 237 11.64 22.45 -16.87
CA GLN A 237 10.62 22.59 -15.84
C GLN A 237 9.73 21.36 -15.85
N LEU A 238 9.47 20.80 -14.67
CA LEU A 238 8.75 19.55 -14.50
C LEU A 238 7.67 19.69 -13.43
N GLU A 239 6.45 19.31 -13.78
CA GLU A 239 5.39 19.12 -12.79
C GLU A 239 5.50 17.71 -12.18
N CYS A 240 5.74 17.67 -10.88
CA CYS A 240 5.87 16.43 -10.11
C CYS A 240 4.85 16.39 -8.97
N VAL A 241 4.50 15.18 -8.55
CA VAL A 241 3.78 14.94 -7.30
C VAL A 241 4.73 14.44 -6.23
N ILE A 242 4.65 15.05 -5.05
CA ILE A 242 5.43 14.64 -3.88
C ILE A 242 4.82 13.37 -3.30
N LYS A 243 5.65 12.33 -3.13
CA LYS A 243 5.28 11.06 -2.52
C LYS A 243 6.16 10.81 -1.30
N VAL A 244 5.61 10.07 -0.35
CA VAL A 244 6.38 9.52 0.76
C VAL A 244 7.18 8.35 0.21
N SER A 245 8.50 8.40 0.40
CA SER A 245 9.38 7.27 0.11
C SER A 245 9.25 6.24 1.23
N ARG A 246 9.50 4.95 0.96
CA ARG A 246 9.55 3.94 2.02
C ARG A 246 10.93 3.32 2.06
N ASN A 247 11.41 3.09 3.28
CA ASN A 247 12.57 2.26 3.53
C ASN A 247 12.25 0.79 3.23
N LEU A 248 13.31 0.00 3.04
CA LEU A 248 13.18 -1.44 2.85
C LEU A 248 12.48 -2.05 4.08
N SER A 249 11.45 -2.87 3.85
CA SER A 249 10.76 -3.56 4.95
C SER A 249 11.62 -4.71 5.48
N ALA A 250 11.50 -5.03 6.78
CA ALA A 250 12.27 -6.12 7.41
C ALA A 250 12.10 -7.52 6.75
N THR A 251 11.06 -7.71 5.94
CA THR A 251 10.79 -8.95 5.20
C THR A 251 11.32 -8.95 3.77
N GLN A 252 11.82 -7.83 3.28
CA GLN A 252 12.36 -7.70 1.93
C GLN A 252 13.87 -7.94 1.97
N TRP A 253 14.39 -8.64 0.97
CA TRP A 253 15.82 -8.87 0.84
C TRP A 253 16.51 -7.62 0.28
N GLU A 254 17.73 -7.40 0.75
CA GLU A 254 18.63 -6.43 0.15
C GLU A 254 18.97 -6.82 -1.30
N ARG A 255 19.46 -5.84 -2.05
CA ARG A 255 19.89 -6.03 -3.44
C ARG A 255 21.13 -6.92 -3.51
N ASP A 256 21.05 -7.99 -4.29
CA ASP A 256 22.16 -8.93 -4.49
C ASP A 256 23.34 -8.30 -5.25
N ASN A 257 23.05 -7.52 -6.31
CA ASN A 257 24.07 -6.90 -7.16
C ASN A 257 24.21 -5.41 -6.85
N LYS A 258 25.26 -5.05 -6.09
CA LYS A 258 25.51 -3.66 -5.69
C LYS A 258 26.11 -2.79 -6.80
N ASP A 259 26.79 -3.39 -7.77
CA ASP A 259 27.46 -2.66 -8.86
C ASP A 259 26.50 -2.31 -10.01
N GLY A 260 25.34 -2.98 -10.07
CA GLY A 260 24.34 -2.80 -11.12
C GLY A 260 23.35 -1.67 -10.82
N ARG A 261 22.84 -1.02 -11.87
CA ARG A 261 21.81 0.04 -11.76
C ARG A 261 20.37 -0.48 -11.65
N LEU A 262 20.21 -1.76 -11.32
CA LEU A 262 18.92 -2.45 -11.29
C LEU A 262 18.56 -2.83 -9.85
N TRP A 263 17.36 -2.44 -9.44
CA TRP A 263 16.73 -2.80 -8.17
C TRP A 263 15.51 -3.69 -8.43
N GLN A 264 15.33 -4.71 -7.61
CA GLN A 264 14.11 -5.53 -7.62
C GLN A 264 12.95 -4.80 -6.91
N VAL A 265 13.29 -4.14 -5.80
CA VAL A 265 12.39 -3.41 -4.90
C VAL A 265 12.91 -1.98 -4.74
N ILE A 266 11.99 -1.02 -4.60
CA ILE A 266 12.37 0.38 -4.36
C ILE A 266 13.01 0.48 -2.97
N ASP A 267 14.30 0.81 -2.94
CA ASP A 267 15.03 1.18 -1.73
C ASP A 267 15.55 2.60 -1.89
N PHE A 268 14.68 3.57 -1.59
CA PHE A 268 14.91 4.95 -1.96
C PHE A 268 16.17 5.57 -1.33
N PRO A 269 16.48 5.37 -0.03
CA PRO A 269 17.72 5.86 0.55
C PRO A 269 18.99 5.30 -0.10
N GLU A 270 19.02 4.00 -0.42
CA GLU A 270 20.16 3.40 -1.11
C GLU A 270 20.34 3.99 -2.51
N MET A 271 19.23 4.11 -3.26
CA MET A 271 19.22 4.71 -4.60
C MET A 271 19.70 6.17 -4.58
N CYS A 272 19.28 6.97 -3.59
CA CYS A 272 19.76 8.33 -3.40
C CYS A 272 21.27 8.39 -3.14
N LYS A 273 21.83 7.43 -2.40
CA LYS A 273 23.26 7.37 -2.11
C LYS A 273 24.08 7.00 -3.35
N GLU A 274 23.60 6.06 -4.17
CA GLU A 274 24.25 5.60 -5.41
C GLU A 274 24.56 6.75 -6.38
N VAL A 275 23.64 7.72 -6.49
CA VAL A 275 23.72 8.80 -7.49
C VAL A 275 24.55 10.01 -7.04
N GLY A 276 25.32 9.85 -5.96
CA GLY A 276 26.10 10.92 -5.33
C GLY A 276 25.31 11.72 -4.30
N VAL A 277 24.48 11.05 -3.51
CA VAL A 277 23.68 11.60 -2.39
C VAL A 277 22.67 12.65 -2.85
N ALA A 278 21.54 12.17 -3.37
CA ALA A 278 20.36 12.98 -3.61
C ALA A 278 19.57 13.24 -2.30
N MET A 279 18.84 14.36 -2.27
CA MET A 279 17.91 14.66 -1.17
C MET A 279 16.80 13.60 -1.11
N PRO A 280 16.44 13.09 0.08
CA PRO A 280 15.51 11.97 0.22
C PRO A 280 14.05 12.43 0.15
N ILE A 281 13.65 13.01 -1.00
CA ILE A 281 12.27 13.34 -1.32
C ILE A 281 11.91 12.66 -2.62
N LEU A 282 10.89 11.81 -2.60
CA LEU A 282 10.42 11.12 -3.80
C LEU A 282 9.48 12.04 -4.59
N PHE A 283 9.95 12.45 -5.76
CA PHE A 283 9.12 13.13 -6.75
C PHE A 283 8.68 12.14 -7.82
N GLN A 284 7.38 12.07 -8.05
CA GLN A 284 6.81 11.22 -9.10
C GLN A 284 6.35 12.12 -10.24
N GLN A 285 6.92 11.92 -11.43
CA GLN A 285 6.48 12.65 -12.61
C GLN A 285 5.04 12.24 -12.97
N MET A 286 4.23 13.25 -13.28
CA MET A 286 2.85 13.04 -13.69
C MET A 286 2.76 12.39 -15.07
N TYR A 287 1.66 11.70 -15.32
CA TYR A 287 1.40 11.13 -16.63
C TYR A 287 1.10 12.24 -17.62
N ASP A 288 1.86 12.23 -18.70
CA ASP A 288 1.79 13.25 -19.73
C ASP A 288 2.04 12.64 -21.11
N LEU A 289 1.29 13.09 -22.10
CA LEU A 289 1.38 12.67 -23.49
C LEU A 289 1.51 13.86 -24.46
N LYS A 290 1.71 15.08 -23.94
CA LYS A 290 1.89 16.27 -24.76
C LYS A 290 3.36 16.51 -25.08
N ASP A 291 3.62 17.19 -26.18
CA ASP A 291 4.95 17.71 -26.48
C ASP A 291 5.28 18.85 -25.51
N HIS A 292 6.30 18.65 -24.69
CA HIS A 292 6.88 19.70 -23.86
C HIS A 292 8.14 20.17 -24.55
N LYS A 293 8.06 21.31 -25.23
CA LYS A 293 9.26 21.99 -25.71
C LYS A 293 9.99 22.56 -24.51
N TYR A 294 10.94 21.79 -23.99
CA TYR A 294 11.84 22.28 -22.96
C TYR A 294 12.74 23.35 -23.55
N GLU A 295 12.65 24.58 -23.04
CA GLU A 295 13.51 25.67 -23.45
C GLU A 295 14.87 25.55 -22.76
N VAL A 296 15.92 25.29 -23.53
CA VAL A 296 17.30 25.33 -23.03
C VAL A 296 17.66 26.78 -22.75
N ILE A 297 17.66 27.18 -21.48
CA ILE A 297 18.17 28.48 -21.07
C ILE A 297 19.70 28.40 -21.10
N TYR A 298 20.33 29.09 -22.05
CA TYR A 298 21.77 29.31 -22.03
C TYR A 298 22.06 30.52 -21.13
N GLU A 299 22.92 30.36 -20.12
CA GLU A 299 23.46 31.51 -19.38
C GLU A 299 24.45 32.25 -20.29
N ASP A 300 24.20 33.54 -20.54
CA ASP A 300 25.19 34.43 -21.13
C ASP A 300 26.43 34.47 -20.22
N ASP A 301 27.59 34.10 -20.76
CA ASP A 301 28.89 34.37 -20.16
C ASP A 301 29.00 35.88 -19.91
N LYS A 302 28.74 36.32 -18.67
CA LYS A 302 29.14 37.64 -18.18
C LYS A 302 30.65 37.67 -17.99
N SER A 303 31.40 37.63 -19.09
CA SER A 303 32.86 37.77 -19.11
C SER A 303 33.35 38.22 -20.49
N SER A 304 32.99 39.44 -20.90
CA SER A 304 33.80 40.30 -21.79
C SER A 304 33.09 41.64 -22.07
N LYS A 305 32.97 42.48 -21.04
CA LYS A 305 32.87 43.93 -21.29
C LYS A 305 34.27 44.46 -21.58
N GLU A 306 34.72 44.34 -22.82
CA GLU A 306 35.76 45.24 -23.31
C GLU A 306 35.20 46.67 -23.33
N LYS A 307 35.81 47.52 -22.50
CA LYS A 307 35.60 48.97 -22.49
C LYS A 307 36.04 49.53 -23.85
N TYR A 308 35.09 49.83 -24.74
CA TYR A 308 35.32 50.89 -25.72
C TYR A 308 35.07 52.24 -25.04
N GLN A 309 36.15 52.84 -24.53
CA GLN A 309 36.16 54.24 -24.11
C GLN A 309 35.93 55.11 -25.35
N LYS A 310 34.84 55.88 -25.32
CA LYS A 310 34.60 56.99 -26.24
C LYS A 310 35.57 58.12 -25.89
N GLY A 311 36.79 58.05 -26.44
CA GLY A 311 37.78 59.11 -26.41
C GLY A 311 37.37 60.24 -27.35
N SER A 312 36.91 61.34 -26.76
CA SER A 312 36.94 62.67 -27.37
C SER A 312 38.37 63.00 -27.79
N SER A 313 38.62 63.24 -29.08
CA SER A 313 39.68 64.14 -29.49
C SER A 313 39.41 64.75 -30.85
N SER A 314 39.41 66.07 -30.82
CA SER A 314 39.33 67.01 -31.92
C SER A 314 40.61 66.99 -32.76
N SER A 315 40.43 67.25 -34.07
CA SER A 315 41.40 67.77 -35.03
C SER A 315 42.63 66.91 -35.39
N SER A 316 42.80 66.64 -36.69
CA SER A 316 44.02 67.11 -37.35
C SER A 316 43.86 67.20 -38.86
N TRP A 317 44.21 68.37 -39.37
CA TRP A 317 44.11 68.89 -40.72
C TRP A 317 44.90 68.14 -41.83
N PHE A 318 45.45 66.96 -41.55
CA PHE A 318 46.45 66.32 -42.41
C PHE A 318 45.88 65.44 -43.54
N SER A 319 44.59 65.11 -43.55
CA SER A 319 43.97 64.33 -44.63
C SER A 319 43.46 65.16 -45.82
N LYS A 320 43.60 66.50 -45.77
CA LYS A 320 43.30 67.39 -46.90
C LYS A 320 44.52 67.75 -47.77
N LEU A 321 45.73 67.29 -47.41
CA LEU A 321 46.99 67.66 -48.11
C LEU A 321 47.52 66.60 -49.09
N LEU A 322 46.86 65.45 -49.25
CA LEU A 322 47.26 64.45 -50.24
C LEU A 322 46.01 64.00 -51.02
N GLY A 323 45.68 64.79 -52.04
CA GLY A 323 44.75 64.40 -53.06
C GLY A 323 45.31 63.22 -53.85
N ARG A 324 44.54 62.14 -53.94
CA ARG A 324 44.58 61.26 -55.10
C ARG A 324 43.30 60.43 -55.20
N GLN A 325 42.56 60.73 -56.25
CA GLN A 325 41.38 60.02 -56.70
C GLN A 325 41.82 58.69 -57.33
N LEU A 326 41.35 57.58 -56.79
CA LEU A 326 41.51 56.24 -57.36
C LEU A 326 40.15 55.54 -57.30
N GLU A 327 39.59 55.28 -58.48
CA GLU A 327 38.37 54.50 -58.66
C GLU A 327 38.59 53.03 -58.28
N PRO A 328 37.54 52.31 -57.84
CA PRO A 328 37.65 50.91 -57.45
C PRO A 328 37.65 49.97 -58.66
N PRO A 329 38.57 48.99 -58.77
CA PRO A 329 38.44 47.91 -59.73
C PRO A 329 37.47 46.81 -59.24
N ALA A 330 36.83 46.20 -60.22
CA ALA A 330 35.71 45.29 -60.14
C ALA A 330 35.98 43.98 -59.38
N THR A 331 34.90 43.51 -58.76
CA THR A 331 34.71 42.24 -58.06
C THR A 331 34.80 41.04 -59.01
N GLU A 332 35.73 40.12 -58.75
CA GLU A 332 35.64 38.71 -59.16
C GLU A 332 35.62 37.82 -57.90
N PRO A 333 34.68 36.85 -57.76
CA PRO A 333 34.59 36.01 -56.57
C PRO A 333 35.30 34.65 -56.73
N ALA A 334 36.11 34.27 -55.74
CA ALA A 334 36.47 32.89 -55.42
C ALA A 334 36.95 32.80 -53.95
N PRO A 335 36.93 31.65 -53.27
CA PRO A 335 35.98 30.54 -53.29
C PRO A 335 35.28 30.35 -51.92
N VAL A 336 34.29 29.47 -51.90
CA VAL A 336 33.53 29.01 -50.73
C VAL A 336 34.44 28.33 -49.71
N ASP A 337 34.61 28.95 -48.54
CA ASP A 337 35.06 28.26 -47.32
C ASP A 337 33.90 28.18 -46.32
N ALA A 338 33.52 26.94 -46.04
CA ALA A 338 32.41 26.56 -45.18
C ALA A 338 32.80 26.71 -43.71
N SER A 339 32.54 27.87 -43.13
CA SER A 339 32.31 28.02 -41.69
C SER A 339 31.51 29.29 -41.40
N GLN A 340 30.31 29.38 -41.96
CA GLN A 340 29.35 30.38 -41.51
C GLN A 340 28.66 29.87 -40.25
N LYS A 341 29.14 30.37 -39.10
CA LYS A 341 28.39 30.44 -37.84
C LYS A 341 27.01 31.02 -38.16
N PHE A 342 25.98 30.19 -38.09
CA PHE A 342 24.60 30.60 -38.17
C PHE A 342 24.20 31.18 -36.80
N THR A 343 24.29 32.49 -36.65
CA THR A 343 23.80 33.21 -35.49
C THR A 343 22.30 33.43 -35.65
N ILE A 344 21.48 32.64 -34.97
CA ILE A 344 20.04 32.87 -34.84
C ILE A 344 19.83 33.82 -33.65
N LYS A 345 19.16 34.93 -33.91
CA LYS A 345 18.77 35.97 -32.94
C LYS A 345 17.54 35.50 -32.14
N ASP A 346 17.52 35.91 -30.87
CA ASP A 346 16.54 35.57 -29.84
C ASP A 346 15.08 35.73 -30.28
N THR A 347 14.25 34.74 -30.02
CA THR A 347 12.80 34.89 -29.98
C THR A 347 12.26 34.08 -28.80
N VAL A 348 11.80 34.80 -27.79
CA VAL A 348 11.06 34.29 -26.62
C VAL A 348 9.64 33.95 -27.08
N ILE A 349 9.12 32.76 -26.74
CA ILE A 349 7.71 32.43 -26.93
C ILE A 349 7.12 32.12 -25.56
N HIS A 350 6.16 32.93 -25.13
CA HIS A 350 5.30 32.59 -24.00
C HIS A 350 4.41 31.40 -24.36
N ALA A 351 4.20 30.47 -23.43
CA ALA A 351 3.05 29.57 -23.50
C ALA A 351 1.80 30.44 -23.67
N THR A 352 1.13 30.33 -24.83
CA THR A 352 -0.17 30.95 -25.00
C THR A 352 -1.13 30.25 -24.05
N ASP A 353 -1.59 30.98 -23.04
CA ASP A 353 -2.76 30.60 -22.24
C ASP A 353 -3.95 30.46 -23.18
N ASN A 354 -4.17 29.25 -23.71
CA ASN A 354 -5.47 28.87 -24.25
C ASN A 354 -6.42 28.67 -23.06
N SER A 355 -6.85 29.79 -22.48
CA SER A 355 -8.03 29.85 -21.64
C SER A 355 -9.27 29.71 -22.52
N GLY A 356 -9.48 28.48 -23.00
CA GLY A 356 -10.63 28.09 -23.79
C GLY A 356 -10.93 26.63 -23.47
N THR A 357 -12.08 26.38 -22.88
CA THR A 357 -12.66 25.06 -22.62
C THR A 357 -12.76 24.25 -23.92
N GLU A 358 -11.73 23.49 -24.24
CA GLU A 358 -11.73 22.43 -25.23
C GLU A 358 -11.03 21.22 -24.59
N GLU A 359 -11.64 20.04 -24.70
CA GLU A 359 -11.05 18.80 -24.18
C GLU A 359 -9.68 18.60 -24.84
N GLU A 360 -8.60 18.79 -24.07
CA GLU A 360 -7.23 18.74 -24.56
C GLU A 360 -6.91 17.34 -25.12
N GLU A 361 -6.99 17.18 -26.44
CA GLU A 361 -6.64 15.93 -27.09
C GLU A 361 -5.14 15.63 -26.90
N PRO A 362 -4.75 14.38 -26.58
CA PRO A 362 -3.35 14.02 -26.47
C PRO A 362 -2.68 14.07 -27.84
N GLU A 363 -1.62 14.86 -27.98
CA GLU A 363 -0.85 14.98 -29.24
C GLU A 363 -0.22 13.65 -29.66
N TYR A 364 0.25 12.87 -28.68
CA TYR A 364 0.82 11.55 -28.91
C TYR A 364 -0.04 10.44 -28.31
N THR A 365 -0.08 9.32 -29.02
CA THR A 365 -0.62 8.09 -28.47
C THR A 365 0.38 7.46 -27.52
N LYS A 366 -0.11 6.87 -26.41
CA LYS A 366 0.70 6.09 -25.46
C LYS A 366 1.63 5.07 -26.15
N TYR A 367 1.16 4.39 -27.19
CA TYR A 367 1.96 3.42 -27.96
C TYR A 367 3.19 4.07 -28.64
N GLN A 368 3.05 5.31 -29.14
CA GLN A 368 4.16 6.05 -29.74
C GLN A 368 5.23 6.36 -28.69
N PHE A 369 4.84 6.78 -27.48
CA PHE A 369 5.77 7.02 -26.38
C PHE A 369 6.51 5.74 -25.97
N VAL A 370 5.80 4.62 -25.82
CA VAL A 370 6.42 3.32 -25.49
C VAL A 370 7.42 2.91 -26.58
N THR A 371 7.03 3.03 -27.85
CA THR A 371 7.88 2.68 -28.99
C THR A 371 9.10 3.60 -29.11
N ALA A 372 8.93 4.88 -28.79
CA ALA A 372 10.01 5.86 -28.75
C ALA A 372 10.89 5.74 -27.50
N GLY A 373 10.48 5.00 -26.46
CA GLY A 373 11.24 4.92 -25.21
C GLY A 373 11.12 6.16 -24.33
N VAL A 374 10.05 6.95 -24.51
CA VAL A 374 9.72 8.05 -23.59
C VAL A 374 9.15 7.43 -22.30
N PRO A 375 9.71 7.73 -21.12
CA PRO A 375 9.21 7.21 -19.86
C PRO A 375 7.76 7.64 -19.62
N LEU A 376 6.89 6.69 -19.33
CA LEU A 376 5.48 6.95 -19.06
C LEU A 376 5.26 7.19 -17.58
N GLY A 377 5.02 8.45 -17.22
CA GLY A 377 4.60 8.84 -15.88
C GLY A 377 3.38 8.06 -15.37
N LYS A 378 3.04 8.30 -14.11
CA LYS A 378 1.88 7.70 -13.46
C LYS A 378 0.81 8.75 -13.27
N ASN A 379 -0.44 8.38 -13.55
CA ASN A 379 -1.57 9.21 -13.19
C ASN A 379 -1.55 9.39 -11.67
N PRO A 380 -1.68 10.62 -11.16
CA PRO A 380 -1.64 10.87 -9.74
C PRO A 380 -2.94 10.34 -9.12
N LYS A 381 -2.94 9.06 -8.76
CA LYS A 381 -4.03 8.40 -8.06
C LYS A 381 -3.64 8.21 -6.60
N ILE A 382 -4.60 8.47 -5.72
CA ILE A 382 -4.46 8.28 -4.30
C ILE A 382 -4.75 6.82 -3.99
N GLU A 383 -3.69 6.05 -3.73
CA GLU A 383 -3.78 4.60 -3.51
C GLU A 383 -3.87 4.30 -2.01
N TYR A 384 -5.05 4.50 -1.42
CA TYR A 384 -5.34 4.05 -0.05
C TYR A 384 -6.31 2.87 -0.07
N LYS A 385 -5.84 1.70 0.39
CA LYS A 385 -6.71 0.53 0.59
C LYS A 385 -7.73 0.81 1.71
N ASN A 386 -9.02 0.67 1.39
CA ASN A 386 -10.12 0.97 2.31
C ASN A 386 -11.16 -0.16 2.39
N ASP A 387 -10.81 -1.23 3.10
CA ASP A 387 -11.73 -2.35 3.36
C ASP A 387 -12.53 -2.15 4.67
N HIS A 388 -12.38 -1.00 5.34
CA HIS A 388 -12.91 -0.79 6.70
C HIS A 388 -14.43 -0.76 6.73
N LEU A 389 -15.09 -0.34 5.66
CA LEU A 389 -16.55 -0.41 5.55
C LEU A 389 -17.03 -1.87 5.58
N GLN A 390 -16.38 -2.76 4.82
CA GLN A 390 -16.71 -4.19 4.82
C GLN A 390 -16.52 -4.81 6.21
N TYR A 391 -15.41 -4.49 6.87
CA TYR A 391 -15.18 -4.95 8.24
C TYR A 391 -16.19 -4.37 9.23
N MET A 392 -16.53 -3.09 9.12
CA MET A 392 -17.55 -2.45 9.96
C MET A 392 -18.89 -3.18 9.85
N VAL A 393 -19.34 -3.50 8.63
CA VAL A 393 -20.56 -4.27 8.38
C VAL A 393 -20.47 -5.66 9.01
N THR A 394 -19.32 -6.33 8.88
CA THR A 394 -19.09 -7.66 9.47
C THR A 394 -19.18 -7.62 11.00
N TRP A 395 -18.52 -6.66 11.64
CA TRP A 395 -18.48 -6.55 13.10
C TRP A 395 -19.83 -6.13 13.71
N PHE A 396 -20.53 -5.18 13.07
CA PHE A 396 -21.88 -4.83 13.51
C PHE A 396 -22.90 -5.94 13.22
N GLY A 397 -22.78 -6.65 12.09
CA GLY A 397 -23.59 -7.83 11.79
C GLY A 397 -23.39 -8.94 12.83
N LEU A 398 -22.14 -9.25 13.18
CA LEU A 398 -21.80 -10.23 14.22
C LEU A 398 -22.32 -9.80 15.60
N SER A 399 -22.18 -8.52 15.95
CA SER A 399 -22.72 -7.95 17.18
C SER A 399 -24.25 -8.09 17.24
N PHE A 400 -24.95 -7.79 16.14
CA PHE A 400 -26.40 -7.87 16.05
C PHE A 400 -26.90 -9.31 16.19
N LEU A 401 -26.32 -10.26 15.42
CA LEU A 401 -26.67 -11.68 15.50
C LEU A 401 -26.38 -12.28 16.88
N SER A 402 -25.22 -11.95 17.47
CA SER A 402 -24.86 -12.41 18.82
C SER A 402 -25.80 -11.86 19.88
N SER A 403 -26.27 -10.61 19.72
CA SER A 403 -27.26 -9.99 20.61
C SER A 403 -28.62 -10.68 20.49
N ILE A 404 -29.08 -11.01 19.28
CA ILE A 404 -30.30 -11.80 19.08
C ILE A 404 -30.17 -13.15 19.76
N PHE A 405 -29.06 -13.85 19.53
CA PHE A 405 -28.80 -15.15 20.14
C PHE A 405 -28.78 -15.05 21.67
N LEU A 406 -28.20 -13.98 22.25
CA LEU A 406 -28.24 -13.69 23.69
C LEU A 406 -29.65 -13.49 24.21
N ILE A 407 -30.48 -12.72 23.53
CA ILE A 407 -31.87 -12.50 23.92
C ILE A 407 -32.65 -13.82 23.89
N VAL A 408 -32.47 -14.65 22.85
CA VAL A 408 -33.11 -15.98 22.74
C VAL A 408 -32.62 -16.92 23.84
N ALA A 409 -31.32 -16.96 24.10
CA ALA A 409 -30.73 -17.78 25.16
C ALA A 409 -31.28 -17.39 26.53
N LEU A 410 -31.29 -16.09 26.87
CA LEU A 410 -31.85 -15.57 28.12
C LEU A 410 -33.34 -15.95 28.25
N ARG A 411 -34.15 -15.76 27.20
CA ARG A 411 -35.57 -16.19 27.18
C ARG A 411 -35.75 -17.69 27.40
N LYS A 412 -34.81 -18.52 26.91
CA LYS A 412 -34.85 -19.98 27.10
C LYS A 412 -34.41 -20.39 28.51
N PHE A 413 -33.39 -19.73 29.07
CA PHE A 413 -32.94 -19.96 30.45
C PHE A 413 -33.97 -19.50 31.49
N SER A 414 -34.77 -18.48 31.20
CA SER A 414 -35.85 -18.01 32.08
C SER A 414 -37.08 -18.94 32.12
N LYS A 415 -37.18 -19.95 31.25
CA LYS A 415 -38.25 -20.97 31.34
C LYS A 415 -37.80 -22.07 32.31
N PRO A 416 -38.41 -22.22 33.50
CA PRO A 416 -38.05 -23.31 34.40
C PRO A 416 -38.45 -24.65 33.78
N ASN A 417 -37.46 -25.45 33.38
CA ASN A 417 -37.64 -26.86 32.99
C ASN A 417 -37.81 -27.79 34.20
N VAL A 418 -38.32 -27.28 35.32
CA VAL A 418 -38.64 -28.08 36.49
C VAL A 418 -40.13 -28.39 36.42
N ILE A 419 -40.47 -29.55 35.85
CA ILE A 419 -41.78 -30.16 36.08
C ILE A 419 -41.90 -30.30 37.59
N SER A 420 -42.81 -29.57 38.23
CA SER A 420 -42.97 -29.65 39.68
C SER A 420 -43.34 -31.09 40.05
N GLN A 421 -42.88 -31.57 41.21
CA GLN A 421 -43.25 -32.91 41.73
C GLN A 421 -44.79 -33.12 41.67
N GLU A 422 -45.54 -32.04 41.89
CA GLU A 422 -47.00 -32.01 41.78
C GLU A 422 -47.55 -32.13 40.35
N GLN A 423 -46.86 -31.58 39.34
CA GLN A 423 -47.20 -31.82 37.93
C GLN A 423 -46.89 -33.27 37.53
N LEU A 424 -45.75 -33.79 37.98
CA LEU A 424 -45.34 -35.18 37.73
C LEU A 424 -46.29 -36.19 38.38
N LYS A 425 -46.76 -35.91 39.61
CA LYS A 425 -47.81 -36.69 40.28
C LYS A 425 -49.14 -36.60 39.54
N ARG A 426 -49.55 -35.41 39.09
CA ARG A 426 -50.79 -35.22 38.32
C ARG A 426 -50.79 -35.97 36.99
N ASP A 427 -49.69 -35.95 36.26
CA ASP A 427 -49.56 -36.68 35.00
C ASP A 427 -49.57 -38.19 35.22
N LYS A 428 -48.93 -38.68 36.28
CA LYS A 428 -49.00 -40.09 36.69
C LYS A 428 -50.43 -40.51 37.06
N LEU A 429 -51.15 -39.68 37.83
CA LEU A 429 -52.54 -39.92 38.20
C LEU A 429 -53.46 -39.93 36.97
N ARG A 430 -53.26 -39.00 36.03
CA ARG A 430 -53.99 -38.97 34.75
C ARG A 430 -53.74 -40.21 33.89
N HIS A 431 -52.51 -40.72 33.86
CA HIS A 431 -52.21 -41.96 33.15
C HIS A 431 -52.81 -43.18 33.83
N ALA A 432 -52.78 -43.23 35.17
CA ALA A 432 -53.41 -44.30 35.94
C ALA A 432 -54.93 -44.34 35.75
N SER A 433 -55.59 -43.16 35.76
CA SER A 433 -57.04 -43.07 35.52
C SER A 433 -57.48 -43.35 34.09
N ARG A 434 -56.54 -43.34 33.12
CA ARG A 434 -56.83 -43.64 31.70
C ARG A 434 -56.67 -45.13 31.37
N ASN A 435 -55.95 -45.86 32.22
CA ASN A 435 -55.62 -47.28 32.03
C ASN A 435 -56.31 -48.21 33.04
N MET A 436 -57.09 -47.64 33.97
CA MET A 436 -58.14 -48.31 34.73
C MET A 436 -59.46 -48.06 34.03
#